data_AF-A0A7V9RHK7-F1
#
_entry.id   AF-A0A7V9RHK7-F1
#
_cell.length_a   1.000
_cell.length_b   1.000
_cell.length_c   1.000
_cell.angle_alpha   90.00
_cell.angle_beta   90.00
_cell.angle_gamma   90.00
#
_symmetry.space_group_name_H-M   'P 1'
#
loop_
_entity.id
_entity.type
_entity.pdbx_description
1 polymer ?
#
loop_
_entity_poly.entity_id
_entity_poly.type
_entity_poly.pdbx_seq_one_letter_code
_entity_poly.pdbx_strand_id
1 'polypeptide(L)'
;MDPKVYDWLKAGHLIGDFLWVGSMFAVYWLMRFHTHAPKEAHEKLILQERSMAMMMDVAAALAIGTGIALILYRPGDGTIFSEKPAGWFHIKLTIIVLGLLSMHGMLRAKVKKFSNGEVPSMPQWHWTIILSSVVAVLIVVFVVQGAMKRGAGEEAAKKAAAQLGAGSAAPAPPPSP
;
A
#
# COMPACT_ATOMS: atom_id res chain seq x y z
N MET A 1 14.58 -2.82 -16.14
CA MET A 1 13.17 -3.27 -16.29
C MET A 1 12.46 -2.30 -17.24
N ASP A 2 11.52 -2.80 -18.04
CA ASP A 2 10.59 -1.93 -18.77
C ASP A 2 9.92 -0.96 -17.79
N PRO A 3 9.90 0.37 -18.05
CA PRO A 3 9.25 1.37 -17.18
C PRO A 3 7.84 0.96 -16.75
N LYS A 4 7.09 0.28 -17.63
CA LYS A 4 5.75 -0.23 -17.34
C LYS A 4 5.76 -1.27 -16.22
N VAL A 5 6.76 -2.16 -16.19
CA VAL A 5 6.89 -3.20 -15.14
C VAL A 5 7.21 -2.57 -13.79
N TYR A 6 8.03 -1.51 -13.76
CA TYR A 6 8.32 -0.76 -12.54
C TYR A 6 7.06 -0.06 -11.98
N ASP A 7 6.20 0.46 -12.86
CA ASP A 7 4.90 1.04 -12.46
C ASP A 7 3.94 -0.02 -11.89
N TRP A 8 3.86 -1.20 -12.53
CA TRP A 8 3.08 -2.31 -11.99
C TRP A 8 3.59 -2.81 -10.65
N LEU A 9 4.91 -2.84 -10.45
CA LEU A 9 5.50 -3.23 -9.18
C LEU A 9 5.18 -2.22 -8.06
N LYS A 10 5.18 -0.92 -8.37
CA LYS A 10 4.70 0.13 -7.46
C LYS A 10 3.23 -0.05 -7.11
N ALA A 11 2.38 -0.35 -8.09
CA ALA A 11 0.97 -0.62 -7.85
C ALA A 11 0.77 -1.88 -6.97
N GLY A 12 1.49 -2.96 -7.26
CA GLY A 12 1.46 -4.19 -6.47
C GLY A 12 1.90 -3.99 -5.02
N HIS A 13 2.96 -3.21 -4.79
CA HIS A 13 3.40 -2.82 -3.44
C HIS A 13 2.33 -2.07 -2.69
N LEU A 14 1.71 -1.10 -3.35
CA LEU A 14 0.65 -0.31 -2.75
C LEU A 14 -0.56 -1.18 -2.37
N ILE A 15 -1.00 -2.06 -3.27
CA ILE A 15 -2.09 -3.00 -3.02
C ILE A 15 -1.75 -3.92 -1.85
N GLY A 16 -0.51 -4.43 -1.78
CA GLY A 16 -0.03 -5.22 -0.65
C GLY A 16 -0.13 -4.47 0.67
N ASP A 17 0.33 -3.21 0.71
CA ASP A 17 0.24 -2.37 1.90
C ASP A 17 -1.21 -2.17 2.36
N PHE A 18 -2.13 -1.88 1.43
CA PHE A 18 -3.56 -1.74 1.73
C PHE A 18 -4.17 -3.02 2.28
N LEU A 19 -3.90 -4.16 1.66
CA LEU A 19 -4.42 -5.44 2.10
C LEU A 19 -3.84 -5.84 3.47
N TRP A 20 -2.57 -5.52 3.72
CA TRP A 20 -1.90 -5.83 4.97
C TRP A 20 -2.48 -4.99 6.13
N VAL A 21 -2.60 -3.68 5.93
CA VAL A 21 -3.21 -2.80 6.92
C VAL A 21 -4.69 -3.11 7.12
N GLY A 22 -5.43 -3.36 6.03
CA GLY A 22 -6.85 -3.68 6.07
C GLY A 22 -7.15 -4.99 6.79
N SER A 23 -6.34 -6.04 6.58
CA SER A 23 -6.47 -7.31 7.30
C SER A 23 -6.09 -7.18 8.78
N MET A 24 -5.05 -6.42 9.14
CA MET A 24 -4.76 -6.10 10.55
C MET A 24 -5.94 -5.43 11.26
N PHE A 25 -6.59 -4.48 10.58
CA PHE A 25 -7.79 -3.84 11.10
C PHE A 25 -8.92 -4.84 11.30
N ALA A 26 -9.18 -5.70 10.31
CA ALA A 26 -10.21 -6.73 10.40
C ALA A 26 -9.95 -7.71 11.55
N VAL A 27 -8.70 -8.20 11.71
CA VAL A 27 -8.29 -9.08 12.83
C VAL A 27 -8.56 -8.42 14.17
N TYR A 28 -8.13 -7.16 14.35
CA TYR A 28 -8.38 -6.45 15.62
C TYR A 28 -9.88 -6.32 15.92
N TRP A 29 -10.68 -6.00 14.90
CA TRP A 29 -12.12 -5.82 15.08
C TRP A 29 -12.81 -7.13 15.47
N LEU A 30 -12.45 -8.22 14.79
CA LEU A 30 -12.92 -9.57 15.13
C LEU A 30 -12.59 -9.93 16.57
N MET A 31 -11.36 -9.72 17.02
CA MET A 31 -10.95 -9.98 18.41
C MET A 31 -11.74 -9.16 19.43
N ARG A 32 -11.99 -7.88 19.14
CA ARG A 32 -12.79 -7.03 20.03
C ARG A 32 -14.25 -7.49 20.08
N PHE A 33 -14.77 -7.98 18.95
CA PHE A 33 -16.09 -8.58 18.93
C PHE A 33 -16.11 -9.86 19.75
N HIS A 34 -15.07 -10.69 19.63
CA HIS A 34 -14.91 -11.95 20.36
C HIS A 34 -14.88 -11.75 21.87
N THR A 35 -14.26 -10.69 22.40
CA THR A 35 -14.28 -10.42 23.85
C THR A 35 -15.69 -10.13 24.41
N HIS A 36 -16.64 -9.72 23.57
CA HIS A 36 -18.02 -9.40 23.97
C HIS A 36 -19.04 -10.43 23.45
N ALA A 37 -18.60 -11.37 22.61
CA ALA A 37 -19.46 -12.35 21.97
C ALA A 37 -19.82 -13.49 22.93
N PRO A 38 -21.03 -14.06 22.81
CA PRO A 38 -21.44 -15.21 23.58
C PRO A 38 -20.65 -16.46 23.12
N LYS A 39 -20.49 -17.45 24.01
CA LYS A 39 -19.58 -18.59 23.83
C LYS A 39 -19.89 -19.42 22.59
N GLU A 40 -21.15 -19.47 22.18
CA GLU A 40 -21.64 -20.20 21.01
C GLU A 40 -21.08 -19.64 19.69
N ALA A 41 -20.65 -18.37 19.68
CA ALA A 41 -20.04 -17.73 18.53
C ALA A 41 -18.51 -17.85 18.49
N HIS A 42 -17.86 -18.29 19.58
CA HIS A 42 -16.39 -18.26 19.73
C HIS A 42 -15.69 -19.11 18.69
N GLU A 43 -16.18 -20.32 18.41
CA GLU A 43 -15.56 -21.22 17.43
C GLU A 43 -15.52 -20.60 16.02
N LYS A 44 -16.63 -19.98 15.59
CA LYS A 44 -16.72 -19.30 14.30
C LYS A 44 -15.81 -18.07 14.24
N LEU A 45 -15.73 -17.31 15.33
CA LEU A 45 -14.88 -16.13 15.43
C LEU A 45 -13.39 -16.52 15.39
N ILE A 46 -12.98 -17.58 16.07
CA ILE A 46 -11.61 -18.11 16.01
C ILE A 46 -11.24 -18.49 14.57
N LEU A 47 -12.14 -19.13 13.83
CA LEU A 47 -11.89 -19.48 12.43
C LEU A 47 -11.69 -18.23 11.56
N GLN A 48 -12.55 -17.21 11.74
CA GLN A 48 -12.44 -15.95 11.02
C GLN A 48 -11.18 -15.16 11.38
N GLU A 49 -10.81 -15.10 12.65
CA GLU A 49 -9.58 -14.46 13.13
C GLU A 49 -8.35 -15.12 12.52
N ARG A 50 -8.29 -16.46 12.49
CA ARG A 50 -7.19 -17.22 11.86
C ARG A 50 -7.13 -16.99 10.36
N SER A 51 -8.28 -16.96 9.69
CA SER A 51 -8.36 -16.66 8.24
C SER A 51 -7.84 -15.26 7.91
N MET A 52 -8.29 -14.25 8.64
CA MET A 52 -7.83 -12.87 8.46
C MET A 52 -6.35 -12.70 8.85
N ALA A 53 -5.87 -13.43 9.84
CA ALA A 53 -4.46 -13.45 10.18
C ALA A 53 -3.60 -14.08 9.07
N MET A 54 -4.08 -15.11 8.38
CA MET A 54 -3.39 -15.65 7.20
C MET A 54 -3.37 -14.65 6.04
N MET A 55 -4.49 -13.96 5.79
CA MET A 55 -4.53 -12.89 4.78
C MET A 55 -3.55 -11.76 5.10
N MET A 56 -3.41 -11.42 6.39
CA MET A 56 -2.43 -10.47 6.89
C MET A 56 -0.99 -10.89 6.59
N ASP A 57 -0.64 -12.16 6.79
CA ASP A 57 0.70 -12.68 6.46
C ASP A 57 0.98 -12.62 4.97
N VAL A 58 0.01 -13.03 4.14
CA VAL A 58 0.15 -13.04 2.68
C VAL A 58 0.28 -11.62 2.13
N ALA A 59 -0.52 -10.69 2.64
CA ALA A 59 -0.45 -9.29 2.24
C ALA A 59 0.86 -8.63 2.69
N ALA A 60 1.35 -8.95 3.89
CA ALA A 60 2.67 -8.50 4.35
C ALA A 60 3.80 -9.02 3.45
N ALA A 61 3.75 -10.30 3.07
CA ALA A 61 4.72 -10.89 2.15
C ALA A 61 4.69 -10.22 0.78
N LEU A 62 3.49 -9.92 0.26
CA LEU A 62 3.33 -9.19 -1.00
C LEU A 62 3.91 -7.78 -0.91
N ALA A 63 3.55 -7.02 0.13
CA ALA A 63 4.03 -5.66 0.37
C ALA A 63 5.56 -5.61 0.50
N ILE A 64 6.13 -6.46 1.36
CA ILE A 64 7.57 -6.50 1.61
C ILE A 64 8.32 -6.99 0.37
N GLY A 65 7.85 -8.06 -0.29
CA GLY A 65 8.49 -8.63 -1.47
C GLY A 65 8.54 -7.66 -2.64
N THR A 66 7.42 -7.00 -2.94
CA THR A 66 7.36 -5.96 -3.98
C THR A 66 8.14 -4.69 -3.59
N GLY A 67 8.15 -4.33 -2.30
CA GLY A 67 8.95 -3.22 -1.77
C GLY A 67 10.46 -3.46 -1.91
N ILE A 68 10.92 -4.66 -1.57
CA ILE A 68 12.32 -5.09 -1.79
C ILE A 68 12.65 -5.09 -3.28
N ALA A 69 11.76 -5.62 -4.12
CA ALA A 69 11.97 -5.61 -5.57
C ALA A 69 12.08 -4.16 -6.11
N LEU A 70 11.29 -3.20 -5.61
CA LEU A 70 11.43 -1.79 -5.99
C LEU A 70 12.77 -1.18 -5.59
N ILE A 71 13.31 -1.59 -4.43
CA ILE A 71 14.63 -1.16 -3.96
C ILE A 71 15.74 -1.71 -4.88
N LEU A 72 15.63 -2.98 -5.28
CA LEU A 72 16.65 -3.66 -6.07
C LEU A 72 16.64 -3.29 -7.56
N TYR A 73 15.46 -2.98 -8.14
CA TYR A 73 15.28 -2.87 -9.60
C TYR A 73 14.99 -1.44 -10.11
N ARG A 74 15.38 -0.42 -9.37
CA ARG A 74 15.19 0.99 -9.77
C ARG A 74 15.96 1.30 -11.07
N PRO A 75 15.32 1.88 -12.11
CA PRO A 75 16.02 2.34 -13.31
C PRO A 75 16.77 3.66 -13.03
N GLY A 76 18.10 3.64 -13.12
CA GLY A 76 18.97 4.82 -12.96
C GLY A 76 20.19 4.54 -12.07
N ASP A 77 21.33 5.16 -12.39
CA ASP A 77 22.69 4.89 -11.87
C ASP A 77 22.90 5.26 -10.38
N GLY A 78 21.82 5.47 -9.63
CA GLY A 78 21.85 5.85 -8.23
C GLY A 78 21.26 4.75 -7.36
N THR A 79 22.11 4.06 -6.61
CA THR A 79 21.64 3.29 -5.45
C THR A 79 20.89 4.23 -4.50
N ILE A 80 19.85 3.76 -3.80
CA ILE A 80 19.08 4.56 -2.82
C ILE A 80 19.99 5.14 -1.70
N PHE A 81 21.20 4.60 -1.58
CA PHE A 81 22.24 5.05 -0.65
C PHE A 81 23.08 6.23 -1.15
N SER A 82 23.03 6.57 -2.45
CA SER A 82 23.92 7.57 -3.06
C SER A 82 23.29 8.94 -3.30
N GLU A 83 21.97 9.07 -3.24
CA GLU A 83 21.33 10.39 -3.33
C GLU A 83 20.95 10.94 -1.94
N LYS A 84 20.94 12.28 -1.84
CA LYS A 84 20.78 13.05 -0.62
C LYS A 84 19.48 12.84 0.20
N PRO A 85 18.45 12.02 -0.17
CA PRO A 85 17.38 11.66 0.76
C PRO A 85 17.53 10.26 1.38
N ALA A 86 18.75 9.73 1.60
CA ALA A 86 18.97 8.47 2.34
C ALA A 86 18.22 8.43 3.69
N GLY A 87 18.11 9.56 4.39
CA GLY A 87 17.36 9.67 5.64
C GLY A 87 15.87 9.32 5.52
N TRP A 88 15.20 9.70 4.42
CA TRP A 88 13.78 9.41 4.21
C TRP A 88 13.52 7.90 4.07
N PHE A 89 14.42 7.19 3.40
CA PHE A 89 14.33 5.74 3.25
C PHE A 89 14.54 5.03 4.59
N HIS A 90 15.53 5.45 5.38
CA HIS A 90 15.75 4.91 6.72
C HIS A 90 14.57 5.19 7.65
N ILE A 91 13.97 6.38 7.60
CA ILE A 91 12.76 6.72 8.38
C ILE A 91 11.60 5.82 7.97
N LYS A 92 11.34 5.65 6.66
CA LYS A 92 10.27 4.78 6.16
C LYS A 92 10.46 3.33 6.63
N LEU A 93 11.68 2.80 6.51
CA LEU A 93 12.00 1.46 7.00
C LEU A 93 11.82 1.33 8.51
N THR A 94 12.26 2.33 9.27
CA THR A 94 12.13 2.34 10.73
C THR A 94 10.66 2.31 11.14
N ILE A 95 9.80 3.08 10.47
CA ILE A 95 8.35 3.09 10.73
C ILE A 95 7.72 1.73 10.38
N ILE A 96 8.09 1.13 9.26
CA ILE A 96 7.53 -0.17 8.86
C ILE A 96 7.99 -1.29 9.79
N VAL A 97 9.28 -1.32 10.14
CA VAL A 97 9.87 -2.37 10.95
C VAL A 97 9.48 -2.23 12.42
N LEU A 98 9.57 -1.03 13.00
CA LEU A 98 9.25 -0.83 14.42
C LEU A 98 7.75 -0.66 14.66
N GLY A 99 7.00 -0.10 13.71
CA GLY A 99 5.56 0.11 13.82
C GLY A 99 4.76 -1.08 13.31
N LEU A 100 4.74 -1.27 11.99
CA LEU A 100 3.87 -2.23 11.32
C LEU A 100 4.21 -3.69 11.66
N LEU A 101 5.48 -4.08 11.60
CA LEU A 101 5.87 -5.46 11.95
C LEU A 101 5.67 -5.78 13.43
N SER A 102 5.96 -4.84 14.34
CA SER A 102 5.67 -5.02 15.78
C SER A 102 4.18 -5.24 16.03
N MET A 103 3.33 -4.42 15.39
CA MET A 103 1.88 -4.55 15.50
C MET A 103 1.36 -5.84 14.87
N HIS A 104 1.90 -6.25 13.72
CA HIS A 104 1.59 -7.53 13.08
C HIS A 104 1.90 -8.69 14.04
N GLY A 105 3.10 -8.71 14.62
CA GLY A 105 3.52 -9.74 15.56
C GLY A 105 2.64 -9.81 16.81
N MET A 106 2.27 -8.64 17.35
CA MET A 106 1.36 -8.54 18.49
C MET A 106 -0.03 -9.11 18.17
N LEU A 107 -0.63 -8.74 17.03
CA LEU A 107 -1.92 -9.28 16.60
C LEU A 107 -1.83 -10.79 16.40
N ARG A 108 -0.76 -11.29 15.76
CA ARG A 108 -0.57 -12.71 15.55
C ARG A 108 -0.47 -13.50 16.85
N ALA A 109 0.25 -12.95 17.84
CA ALA A 109 0.33 -13.53 19.18
C ALA A 109 -1.03 -13.56 19.87
N LYS A 110 -1.84 -12.51 19.74
CA LYS A 110 -3.20 -12.46 20.27
C LYS A 110 -4.10 -13.49 19.59
N VAL A 111 -4.05 -13.67 18.27
CA VAL A 111 -4.87 -14.67 17.53
C VAL A 111 -4.61 -16.06 18.09
N LYS A 112 -3.33 -16.37 18.35
CA LYS A 112 -2.94 -17.65 18.95
C LYS A 112 -3.54 -17.84 20.35
N LYS A 113 -3.57 -16.79 21.17
CA LYS A 113 -4.18 -16.83 22.51
C LYS A 113 -5.70 -17.07 22.45
N PHE A 114 -6.40 -16.33 21.58
CA PHE A 114 -7.83 -16.55 21.34
C PHE A 114 -8.12 -17.97 20.84
N SER A 115 -7.27 -18.53 19.98
CA SER A 115 -7.44 -19.92 19.53
C SER A 115 -7.21 -20.98 20.61
N ASN A 116 -6.50 -20.62 21.69
CA ASN A 116 -6.29 -21.47 22.85
C ASN A 116 -7.39 -21.33 23.91
N GLY A 117 -8.44 -20.53 23.65
CA GLY A 117 -9.52 -20.26 24.61
C GLY A 117 -9.20 -19.17 25.64
N GLU A 118 -8.05 -18.49 25.53
CA GLU A 118 -7.78 -17.30 26.33
C GLU A 118 -8.51 -16.10 25.71
N VAL A 119 -9.23 -15.32 26.53
CA VAL A 119 -9.87 -14.06 26.09
C VAL A 119 -9.09 -12.88 26.68
N PRO A 120 -7.94 -12.50 26.09
CA PRO A 120 -7.14 -11.41 26.61
C PRO A 120 -7.87 -10.07 26.44
N SER A 121 -7.72 -9.17 27.40
CA SER A 121 -8.26 -7.82 27.28
C SER A 121 -7.66 -7.08 26.08
N MET A 122 -8.51 -6.32 25.38
CA MET A 122 -8.16 -5.53 24.21
C MET A 122 -8.21 -4.03 24.58
N PRO A 123 -7.06 -3.37 24.74
CA PRO A 123 -6.99 -1.97 25.15
C PRO A 123 -7.63 -0.99 24.13
N GLN A 124 -8.28 0.06 24.63
CA GLN A 124 -9.08 1.00 23.83
C GLN A 124 -8.26 1.86 22.84
N TRP A 125 -6.97 2.12 23.12
CA TRP A 125 -6.07 2.94 22.29
C TRP A 125 -5.77 2.37 20.89
N HIS A 126 -6.02 1.08 20.67
CA HIS A 126 -5.87 0.45 19.37
C HIS A 126 -6.85 1.03 18.32
N TRP A 127 -7.97 1.60 18.77
CA TRP A 127 -8.94 2.28 17.90
C TRP A 127 -8.31 3.49 17.18
N THR A 128 -7.42 4.21 17.86
CA THR A 128 -6.72 5.38 17.30
C THR A 128 -5.69 5.01 16.25
N ILE A 129 -4.99 3.88 16.42
CA ILE A 129 -4.05 3.31 15.43
C ILE A 129 -4.78 2.87 14.17
N ILE A 130 -5.98 2.34 14.35
CA ILE A 130 -6.84 1.90 13.26
C ILE A 130 -7.42 3.06 12.47
N LEU A 131 -7.89 4.10 13.15
CA LEU A 131 -8.36 5.31 12.49
C LEU A 131 -7.25 5.96 11.68
N SER A 132 -6.03 6.01 12.24
CA SER A 132 -4.85 6.52 11.52
C SER A 132 -4.45 5.63 10.33
N SER A 133 -4.68 4.32 10.41
CA SER A 133 -4.51 3.39 9.29
C SER A 133 -5.51 3.67 8.15
N VAL A 134 -6.78 3.91 8.46
CA VAL A 134 -7.81 4.30 7.47
C VAL A 134 -7.49 5.66 6.83
N VAL A 135 -6.98 6.61 7.61
CA VAL A 135 -6.55 7.92 7.11
C VAL A 135 -5.34 7.78 6.17
N ALA A 136 -4.35 6.94 6.50
CA ALA A 136 -3.21 6.68 5.63
C ALA A 136 -3.64 6.07 4.28
N VAL A 137 -4.58 5.13 4.32
CA VAL A 137 -5.26 4.53 3.15
C VAL A 137 -5.92 5.61 2.28
N LEU A 138 -6.68 6.52 2.87
CA LEU A 138 -7.31 7.63 2.15
C LEU A 138 -6.28 8.56 1.50
N ILE A 139 -5.23 8.93 2.23
CA ILE A 139 -4.15 9.79 1.69
C ILE A 139 -3.52 9.15 0.46
N VAL A 140 -3.24 7.84 0.53
CA VAL A 140 -2.66 7.12 -0.61
C VAL A 140 -3.61 7.13 -1.82
N VAL A 141 -4.90 6.88 -1.63
CA VAL A 141 -5.90 6.97 -2.71
C VAL A 141 -5.91 8.36 -3.34
N PHE A 142 -5.93 9.42 -2.52
CA PHE A 142 -5.90 10.80 -3.02
C PHE A 142 -4.61 11.13 -3.77
N VAL A 143 -3.46 10.67 -3.29
CA VAL A 143 -2.17 10.88 -3.95
C VAL A 143 -2.11 10.17 -5.29
N VAL A 144 -2.61 8.92 -5.38
CA VAL A 144 -2.67 8.17 -6.65
C VAL A 144 -3.63 8.82 -7.64
N GLN A 145 -4.81 9.25 -7.20
CA GLN A 145 -5.73 10.00 -8.06
C GLN A 145 -5.10 11.30 -8.56
N GLY A 146 -4.38 12.02 -7.70
CA GLY A 146 -3.63 13.21 -8.09
C GLY A 146 -2.52 12.91 -9.10
N ALA A 147 -1.79 11.80 -8.94
CA ALA A 147 -0.77 11.37 -9.90
C ALA A 147 -1.38 10.99 -11.27
N MET A 148 -2.49 10.26 -11.27
CA MET A 148 -3.22 9.87 -12.49
C MET A 148 -3.75 11.09 -13.24
N LYS A 149 -4.33 12.06 -12.53
CA LYS A 149 -4.82 13.32 -13.12
C LYS A 149 -3.69 14.15 -13.74
N ARG A 150 -2.52 14.19 -13.09
CA ARG A 150 -1.34 14.89 -13.61
C ARG A 150 -0.80 14.23 -14.89
N GLY A 151 -0.70 12.90 -14.91
CA GLY A 151 -0.28 12.16 -16.11
C GLY A 151 -1.24 12.33 -17.29
N ALA A 152 -2.55 12.29 -17.03
CA ALA A 152 -3.57 12.53 -18.07
C ALA A 152 -3.50 13.98 -18.61
N GLY A 153 -3.24 14.95 -17.73
CA GLY A 153 -3.06 16.35 -18.12
C GLY A 153 -1.81 16.59 -18.98
N GLU A 154 -0.69 15.97 -18.61
CA GLU A 154 0.56 16.04 -19.40
C GLU A 154 0.42 15.39 -20.78
N GLU A 155 -0.27 14.25 -20.88
CA GLU A 155 -0.50 13.57 -22.15
C GLU A 155 -1.44 14.36 -23.07
N ALA A 156 -2.49 14.97 -22.50
CA ALA A 156 -3.39 15.87 -23.22
C ALA A 156 -2.66 17.13 -23.70
N ALA A 157 -1.81 17.74 -22.86
CA ALA A 157 -1.00 18.90 -23.22
C ALA A 157 0.00 18.58 -24.36
N LYS A 158 0.65 17.41 -24.32
CA LYS A 158 1.53 16.95 -25.41
C LYS A 158 0.78 16.73 -26.72
N LYS A 159 -0.41 16.13 -26.68
CA LYS A 159 -1.26 15.94 -27.88
C LYS A 159 -1.72 17.28 -28.46
N ALA A 160 -2.11 18.23 -27.62
CA ALA A 160 -2.47 19.59 -28.04
C ALA A 160 -1.29 20.33 -28.69
N ALA A 161 -0.10 20.25 -28.09
CA ALA A 161 1.11 20.87 -28.63
C ALA A 161 1.53 20.24 -29.98
N ALA A 162 1.41 18.92 -30.13
CA ALA A 162 1.70 18.22 -31.38
C ALA A 162 0.73 18.59 -32.52
N GLN A 163 -0.56 18.77 -32.21
CA GLN A 163 -1.57 19.21 -33.18
C GLN A 163 -1.34 20.66 -33.62
N LEU A 164 -0.94 21.55 -32.71
CA LEU A 164 -0.58 22.93 -33.04
C LEU A 164 0.69 23.02 -33.90
N GLY A 165 1.67 22.15 -33.65
CA GLY A 165 2.87 22.04 -34.49
C GLY A 165 2.59 21.50 -35.89
N ALA A 166 1.68 20.52 -36.02
CA ALA A 166 1.29 19.94 -37.31
C ALA A 166 0.44 20.89 -38.17
N GLY A 167 -0.38 21.74 -37.55
CA GLY A 167 -1.20 22.75 -38.25
C GLY A 167 -0.42 23.98 -38.76
N SER A 168 0.85 24.15 -38.36
CA SER A 168 1.72 25.25 -38.78
C SER A 168 2.49 24.97 -40.09
N ALA A 169 2.43 23.75 -40.64
CA ALA A 169 3.02 23.45 -41.93
C ALA A 169 2.17 24.10 -43.05
N ALA A 170 2.54 25.31 -43.44
CA ALA A 170 1.90 26.02 -44.56
C ALA A 170 1.95 25.17 -45.84
N PRO A 171 0.87 25.15 -46.66
CA PRO A 171 0.89 24.42 -47.92
C PRO A 171 2.02 24.96 -48.80
N ALA A 172 2.86 24.05 -49.33
CA ALA A 172 3.94 24.40 -50.23
C ALA A 172 3.41 25.26 -51.40
N PRO A 173 4.09 26.35 -51.78
CA PRO A 173 3.62 27.21 -52.85
C PRO A 173 3.49 26.39 -54.15
N PRO A 174 2.46 26.64 -54.97
CA PRO A 174 2.26 25.90 -56.20
C PRO A 174 3.45 26.08 -57.15
N PRO A 175 3.83 25.05 -57.92
CA PRO A 175 4.95 25.14 -58.85
C PRO A 175 4.66 26.21 -59.91
N SER A 176 5.61 27.13 -60.07
CA SER A 176 5.58 28.16 -61.11
C SER A 176 5.66 27.53 -62.52
N PRO A 177 4.95 28.08 -63.52
CA PRO A 177 5.02 27.62 -64.91
C PRO A 177 6.34 27.94 -65.60
#